data_AF-A0A074THC7-F1
#
_entry.id   AF-A0A074THC7-F1
#
_cell.length_a   1.000
_cell.length_b   1.000
_cell.length_c   1.000
_cell.angle_alpha   90.00
_cell.angle_beta   90.00
_cell.angle_gamma   90.00
#
_symmetry.space_group_name_H-M   'P 1'
#
loop_
_entity.id
_entity.type
_entity.pdbx_description
1 polymer ?
#
loop_
_entity_poly.entity_id
_entity_poly.type
_entity_poly.pdbx_seq_one_letter_code
_entity_poly.pdbx_strand_id
1 'polypeptide(L)'
;MFIHVKSTRHTKIGTLRRGVVYRLDDENSNAQAVVAAHSKGTNPALKKVSEAEAKKLAAKFVSLEAKADSELVEERSDSEELSAQFETMTAALTEARDTLAAERAKLAERDAKIAELAAALEGAEKQRDDVIAEAAEQKEKLDELQALVAEKDDQKPKQDGKK
;
A
#
# COMPACT_ATOMS: atom_id res chain seq x y z
N MET A 1 17.58 -19.00 -57.16
CA MET A 1 16.52 -19.79 -56.48
C MET A 1 16.15 -19.20 -55.12
N PHE A 2 14.95 -19.51 -54.62
CA PHE A 2 14.55 -19.24 -53.23
C PHE A 2 14.46 -20.53 -52.42
N ILE A 3 15.02 -20.50 -51.21
CA ILE A 3 14.97 -21.62 -50.27
C ILE A 3 14.37 -21.18 -48.94
N HIS A 4 13.38 -21.92 -48.45
CA HIS A 4 12.90 -21.80 -47.08
C HIS A 4 13.63 -22.80 -46.19
N VAL A 5 14.25 -22.29 -45.13
CA VAL A 5 15.04 -23.09 -44.20
C VAL A 5 14.14 -23.62 -43.10
N LYS A 6 13.88 -24.94 -43.08
CA LYS A 6 13.05 -25.57 -42.04
C LYS A 6 13.80 -25.86 -40.75
N SER A 7 15.13 -25.96 -40.82
CA SER A 7 15.99 -26.28 -39.69
C SER A 7 17.36 -25.62 -39.89
N THR A 8 17.93 -25.07 -38.81
CA THR A 8 19.20 -24.34 -38.88
C THR A 8 20.32 -25.26 -39.36
N ARG A 9 21.12 -24.81 -40.34
CA ARG A 9 22.23 -25.58 -40.91
C ARG A 9 23.47 -24.71 -41.05
N HIS A 10 24.59 -25.20 -40.55
CA HIS A 10 25.90 -24.66 -40.87
C HIS A 10 26.37 -25.34 -42.15
N THR A 11 26.60 -24.54 -43.19
CA THR A 11 26.90 -25.03 -44.54
C THR A 11 28.10 -24.31 -45.10
N LYS A 12 28.60 -24.77 -46.25
CA LYS A 12 29.72 -24.12 -46.95
C LYS A 12 29.41 -22.69 -47.41
N ILE A 13 28.12 -22.34 -47.56
CA ILE A 13 27.66 -20.99 -47.93
C ILE A 13 27.31 -20.13 -46.70
N GLY A 14 27.62 -20.61 -45.49
CA GLY A 14 27.35 -19.93 -44.22
C GLY A 14 26.25 -20.60 -43.39
N THR A 15 25.74 -19.86 -42.40
CA THR A 15 24.71 -20.36 -41.48
C THR A 15 23.33 -19.99 -41.98
N LEU A 16 22.56 -21.00 -42.38
CA LEU A 16 21.17 -20.87 -42.79
C LEU A 16 20.28 -20.99 -41.55
N ARG A 17 19.59 -19.92 -41.15
CA ARG A 17 18.74 -19.92 -39.94
C ARG A 17 17.34 -20.45 -40.24
N ARG A 18 16.80 -21.26 -39.32
CA ARG A 18 15.42 -21.77 -39.38
C ARG A 18 14.41 -20.63 -39.52
N GLY A 19 13.39 -20.84 -40.36
CA GLY A 19 12.30 -19.90 -40.61
C GLY A 19 12.59 -18.88 -41.72
N VAL A 20 13.86 -18.64 -42.04
CA VAL A 20 14.28 -17.61 -43.00
C VAL A 20 14.18 -18.14 -44.44
N VAL A 21 13.83 -17.24 -45.36
CA VAL A 21 13.90 -17.50 -46.80
C VAL A 21 15.10 -16.79 -47.38
N TYR A 22 16.01 -17.54 -48.02
CA TYR A 22 17.18 -16.98 -48.69
C TYR A 22 16.98 -16.99 -50.20
N ARG A 23 17.39 -15.90 -50.84
CA ARG A 23 17.63 -15.86 -52.29
C ARG A 23 19.07 -16.30 -52.53
N LEU A 24 19.24 -17.46 -53.15
CA LEU A 24 20.54 -17.97 -53.54
C LEU A 24 20.72 -17.81 -55.05
N ASP A 25 21.95 -17.57 -55.45
CA ASP A 25 22.35 -17.57 -56.84
C ASP A 25 22.28 -19.01 -57.42
N ASP A 26 21.67 -19.14 -58.60
CA ASP A 26 21.53 -20.41 -59.29
C ASP A 26 22.79 -20.82 -60.02
N GLU A 27 23.74 -19.90 -60.27
CA GLU A 27 25.00 -20.21 -60.96
C GLU A 27 26.09 -20.68 -59.99
N ASN A 28 25.88 -20.51 -58.68
CA ASN A 28 26.86 -20.86 -57.66
C ASN A 28 26.83 -22.37 -57.33
N SER A 29 27.88 -23.08 -57.74
CA SER A 29 28.03 -24.53 -57.54
C SER A 29 27.99 -24.95 -56.06
N ASN A 30 28.53 -24.14 -55.14
CA ASN A 30 28.47 -24.39 -53.71
C ASN A 30 27.04 -24.28 -53.16
N ALA A 31 26.28 -23.29 -53.64
CA ALA A 31 24.89 -23.11 -53.24
C ALA A 31 24.00 -24.26 -53.75
N GLN A 32 24.20 -24.68 -55.00
CA GLN A 32 23.50 -25.84 -55.56
C GLN A 32 23.81 -27.13 -54.78
N ALA A 33 25.08 -27.38 -54.44
CA ALA A 33 25.50 -28.55 -53.70
C ALA A 33 24.87 -28.60 -52.30
N VAL A 34 24.85 -27.47 -51.58
CA VAL A 34 24.24 -27.35 -50.25
C VAL A 34 22.73 -27.60 -50.31
N VAL A 35 22.04 -27.02 -51.29
CA VAL A 35 20.60 -27.24 -51.46
C VAL A 35 20.30 -28.68 -51.84
N ALA A 36 21.05 -29.27 -52.77
CA ALA A 36 20.88 -30.66 -53.16
C ALA A 36 21.13 -31.65 -52.01
N ALA A 37 22.10 -31.37 -51.14
CA ALA A 37 22.41 -32.20 -49.97
C ALA A 37 21.31 -32.15 -48.90
N HIS A 38 20.66 -30.99 -48.72
CA HIS A 38 19.74 -30.75 -47.62
C HIS A 38 18.25 -30.67 -48.01
N SER A 39 17.94 -30.82 -49.29
CA SER A 39 16.56 -30.93 -49.81
C SER A 39 16.09 -32.37 -50.04
N LYS A 40 16.91 -33.39 -49.74
CA LYS A 40 16.58 -34.81 -49.92
C LYS A 40 16.08 -35.44 -48.60
N GLY A 41 15.28 -36.51 -48.72
CA GLY A 41 14.76 -37.30 -47.59
C GLY A 41 13.32 -36.97 -47.18
N THR A 42 12.75 -37.76 -46.27
CA THR A 42 11.35 -37.65 -45.81
C THR A 42 11.07 -36.36 -45.04
N ASN A 43 12.09 -35.74 -44.42
CA ASN A 43 12.00 -34.44 -43.75
C ASN A 43 13.19 -33.54 -44.15
N PRO A 44 13.12 -32.87 -45.31
CA PRO A 44 14.24 -32.07 -45.81
C PRO A 44 14.45 -30.81 -44.97
N ALA A 45 15.71 -30.47 -44.72
CA ALA A 45 16.08 -29.28 -43.95
C ALA A 45 15.88 -27.98 -44.75
N LEU A 46 15.99 -28.05 -46.08
CA LEU A 46 15.77 -26.93 -47.01
C LEU A 46 14.64 -27.28 -47.98
N LYS A 47 13.65 -26.40 -48.10
CA LYS A 47 12.58 -26.51 -49.10
C LYS A 47 12.78 -25.44 -50.17
N LYS A 48 12.90 -25.85 -51.43
CA LYS A 48 12.82 -24.91 -52.56
C LYS A 48 11.40 -24.34 -52.62
N VAL A 49 11.28 -23.02 -52.73
CA VAL A 49 10.01 -22.31 -52.78
C VAL A 49 9.98 -21.40 -53.99
N SER A 50 8.79 -21.13 -54.51
CA SER A 50 8.61 -20.12 -55.56
C SER A 50 8.83 -18.71 -55.01
N GLU A 51 9.04 -17.73 -55.88
CA GLU A 51 9.16 -16.33 -55.47
C GLU A 51 7.90 -15.81 -54.76
N ALA A 52 6.71 -16.26 -55.20
CA ALA A 52 5.45 -15.90 -54.57
C ALA A 52 5.34 -16.47 -53.14
N GLU A 53 5.78 -17.71 -52.93
CA GLU A 53 5.83 -18.33 -51.60
C GLU A 53 6.90 -17.69 -50.71
N ALA A 54 8.05 -17.31 -51.28
CA ALA A 54 9.10 -16.59 -50.57
C ALA A 54 8.59 -15.25 -50.02
N LYS A 55 7.88 -14.47 -50.85
CA LYS A 55 7.27 -13.19 -50.44
C LYS A 55 6.22 -13.39 -49.33
N LYS A 56 5.37 -14.42 -49.45
CA LYS A 56 4.38 -14.76 -48.41
C LYS A 56 5.02 -15.16 -47.07
N LEU A 57 6.10 -15.93 -47.11
CA LEU A 57 6.80 -16.37 -45.89
C LEU A 57 7.56 -15.21 -45.23
N ALA A 58 8.21 -14.35 -46.02
CA ALA A 58 8.86 -13.14 -45.51
C ALA A 58 7.87 -12.17 -44.87
N ALA A 59 6.72 -11.93 -45.51
CA ALA A 59 5.67 -11.06 -44.96
C ALA A 59 5.09 -11.58 -43.63
N LYS A 60 4.95 -12.90 -43.48
CA LYS A 60 4.50 -13.51 -42.21
C LYS A 60 5.50 -13.29 -41.07
N PHE A 61 6.79 -13.34 -41.36
CA PHE A 61 7.83 -13.15 -40.34
C PHE A 61 7.86 -11.69 -39.86
N VAL A 62 7.83 -10.73 -40.79
CA VAL A 62 7.73 -9.30 -40.46
C VAL A 62 6.45 -8.99 -39.67
N SER A 63 5.33 -9.63 -40.01
CA SER A 63 4.08 -9.47 -39.24
C SER A 63 4.14 -10.08 -37.84
N LEU A 64 4.99 -11.09 -37.60
CA LEU A 64 5.20 -11.65 -36.26
C LEU A 64 6.11 -10.77 -35.43
N GLU A 65 7.18 -10.21 -36.02
CA GLU A 65 8.05 -9.24 -35.35
C GLU A 65 7.28 -7.97 -34.96
N ALA A 66 6.47 -7.41 -35.86
CA ALA A 66 5.65 -6.24 -35.56
C ALA A 66 4.61 -6.48 -34.44
N LYS A 67 4.07 -7.70 -34.35
CA LYS A 67 3.18 -8.09 -33.24
C LYS A 67 3.92 -8.24 -31.93
N ALA A 68 5.09 -8.90 -31.96
CA ALA A 68 5.92 -9.07 -30.78
C ALA A 68 6.41 -7.71 -30.23
N ASP A 69 6.81 -6.79 -31.10
CA ASP A 69 7.21 -5.43 -30.70
C ASP A 69 6.02 -4.66 -30.09
N SER A 70 4.82 -4.80 -30.65
CA SER A 70 3.61 -4.19 -30.09
C SER A 70 3.25 -4.77 -28.71
N GLU A 71 3.23 -6.10 -28.58
CA GLU A 71 2.95 -6.77 -27.30
C GLU A 71 3.98 -6.39 -26.23
N LEU A 72 5.26 -6.25 -26.60
CA LEU A 72 6.33 -5.88 -25.68
C LEU A 72 6.27 -4.41 -25.24
N VAL A 73 5.69 -3.52 -26.06
CA VAL A 73 5.38 -2.14 -25.67
C VAL A 73 4.21 -2.11 -24.69
N GLU A 74 3.15 -2.87 -24.96
CA GLU A 74 1.97 -2.97 -24.07
C GLU A 74 2.33 -3.61 -22.71
N GLU A 75 3.14 -4.67 -22.68
CA GLU A 75 3.61 -5.27 -21.42
C GLU A 75 4.48 -4.30 -20.61
N ARG A 76 5.27 -3.45 -21.28
CA ARG A 76 6.05 -2.40 -20.61
C ARG A 76 5.16 -1.31 -20.03
N SER A 77 4.14 -0.86 -20.76
CA SER A 77 3.19 0.11 -20.22
C SER A 77 2.41 -0.47 -19.03
N ASP A 78 1.93 -1.70 -19.12
CA ASP A 78 1.24 -2.37 -18.01
C ASP A 78 2.14 -2.52 -16.78
N SER A 79 3.42 -2.86 -16.99
CA SER A 79 4.40 -2.95 -15.91
C SER A 79 4.70 -1.60 -15.26
N GLU A 80 4.79 -0.53 -16.04
CA GLU A 80 5.01 0.84 -15.53
C GLU A 80 3.79 1.33 -14.75
N GLU A 81 2.57 1.09 -15.24
CA GLU A 81 1.32 1.41 -14.55
C GLU A 81 1.20 0.66 -13.23
N LEU A 82 1.49 -0.64 -13.22
CA LEU A 82 1.51 -1.45 -11.98
C LEU A 82 2.55 -0.93 -10.99
N SER A 83 3.75 -0.57 -11.45
CA SER A 83 4.79 0.01 -10.59
C SER A 83 4.32 1.32 -9.96
N ALA A 84 3.71 2.21 -10.73
CA ALA A 84 3.17 3.47 -10.23
C ALA A 84 2.03 3.24 -9.23
N GLN A 85 1.15 2.25 -9.47
CA GLN A 85 0.11 1.85 -8.52
C GLN A 85 0.70 1.30 -7.21
N PHE A 86 1.78 0.52 -7.27
CA PHE A 86 2.47 0.04 -6.08
C PHE A 86 3.12 1.18 -5.28
N GLU A 87 3.77 2.13 -5.94
CA GLU A 87 4.37 3.29 -5.29
C GLU A 87 3.31 4.15 -4.60
N THR A 88 2.21 4.46 -5.30
CA THR A 88 1.10 5.23 -4.73
C THR A 88 0.45 4.52 -3.54
N MET A 89 0.21 3.21 -3.64
CA MET A 89 -0.34 2.42 -2.53
C MET A 89 0.63 2.37 -1.34
N THR A 90 1.94 2.30 -1.60
CA THR A 90 2.96 2.29 -0.54
C THR A 90 3.04 3.65 0.17
N ALA A 91 2.97 4.75 -0.59
CA ALA A 91 2.91 6.09 -0.04
C ALA A 91 1.66 6.28 0.83
N ALA A 92 0.48 5.90 0.33
CA ALA A 92 -0.77 5.96 1.07
C ALA A 92 -0.75 5.11 2.36
N LEU A 93 -0.15 3.92 2.31
CA LEU A 93 0.01 3.06 3.49
C LEU A 93 0.94 3.67 4.53
N THR A 94 1.98 4.40 4.09
CA THR A 94 2.90 5.10 4.99
C THR A 94 2.20 6.28 5.67
N GLU A 95 1.47 7.09 4.90
CA GLU A 95 0.67 8.20 5.44
C GLU A 95 -0.40 7.73 6.44
N ALA A 96 -1.07 6.63 6.13
CA ALA A 96 -2.06 6.03 7.02
C ALA A 96 -1.45 5.55 8.35
N ARG A 97 -0.22 5.00 8.30
CA ARG A 97 0.51 4.58 9.51
C ARG A 97 0.91 5.78 10.37
N ASP A 98 1.40 6.84 9.75
CA ASP A 98 1.81 8.06 10.46
C ASP A 98 0.59 8.75 11.11
N THR A 99 -0.53 8.78 10.39
CA THR A 99 -1.80 9.30 10.91
C THR A 99 -2.28 8.48 12.11
N LEU A 100 -2.26 7.14 11.99
CA LEU A 100 -2.63 6.25 13.09
C LEU A 100 -1.72 6.43 14.31
N ALA A 101 -0.41 6.61 14.11
CA ALA A 101 0.53 6.88 15.19
C ALA A 101 0.22 8.20 15.90
N ALA A 102 -0.09 9.25 15.13
CA ALA A 102 -0.48 10.55 15.69
C ALA A 102 -1.80 10.48 16.47
N GLU A 103 -2.79 9.73 15.98
CA GLU A 103 -4.06 9.51 16.70
C GLU A 103 -3.85 8.72 18.00
N ARG A 104 -3.00 7.70 18.00
CA ARG A 104 -2.64 6.95 19.22
C ARG A 104 -1.96 7.84 20.25
N ALA A 105 -1.07 8.75 19.84
CA ALA A 105 -0.45 9.70 20.74
C ALA A 105 -1.48 10.64 21.37
N LYS A 106 -2.42 11.17 20.57
CA LYS A 106 -3.53 12.00 21.07
C LYS A 106 -4.44 11.24 22.02
N LEU A 107 -4.72 9.96 21.76
CA LEU A 107 -5.51 9.12 22.66
C LEU A 107 -4.80 8.93 24.00
N ALA A 108 -3.50 8.62 24.00
CA ALA A 108 -2.72 8.47 25.22
C ALA A 108 -2.71 9.77 26.05
N GLU A 109 -2.60 10.94 25.41
CA GLU A 109 -2.68 12.23 26.09
C GLU A 109 -4.07 12.47 26.71
N ARG A 110 -5.15 12.11 25.98
CA ARG A 110 -6.53 12.21 26.50
C ARG A 110 -6.74 11.28 27.69
N ASP A 111 -6.24 10.06 27.64
CA ASP A 111 -6.36 9.08 28.72
C ASP A 111 -5.61 9.56 29.97
N ALA A 112 -4.42 10.13 29.80
CA ALA A 112 -3.67 10.75 30.90
C ALA A 112 -4.45 11.91 31.54
N LYS A 113 -5.06 12.76 30.71
CA LYS A 113 -5.90 13.88 31.19
C LYS A 113 -7.17 13.42 31.88
N ILE A 114 -7.79 12.33 31.40
CA ILE A 114 -8.95 11.72 32.06
C ILE A 114 -8.55 11.21 33.45
N ALA A 115 -7.41 10.53 33.56
CA ALA A 115 -6.91 10.05 34.85
C ALA A 115 -6.62 11.21 35.83
N GLU A 116 -6.01 12.30 35.34
CA GLU A 116 -5.76 13.50 36.14
C GLU A 116 -7.07 14.13 36.64
N LEU A 117 -8.05 14.32 35.76
CA LEU A 117 -9.35 14.87 36.12
C LEU A 117 -10.12 13.97 37.09
N ALA A 118 -10.04 12.65 36.94
CA ALA A 118 -10.64 11.70 37.86
C ALA A 118 -10.03 11.82 39.26
N ALA A 119 -8.70 11.91 39.36
CA ALA A 119 -8.02 12.10 40.63
C ALA A 119 -8.36 13.46 41.28
N ALA A 120 -8.46 14.53 40.47
CA ALA A 120 -8.86 15.84 40.95
C ALA A 120 -10.31 15.84 41.47
N LEU A 121 -11.22 15.14 40.79
CA LEU A 121 -12.61 14.96 41.24
C LEU A 121 -12.67 14.23 42.59
N GLU A 122 -11.96 13.11 42.74
CA GLU A 122 -11.92 12.38 44.01
C GLU A 122 -11.36 13.26 45.15
N GLY A 123 -10.33 14.07 44.86
CA GLY A 123 -9.79 15.04 45.83
C GLY A 123 -10.81 16.11 46.22
N ALA A 124 -11.54 16.66 45.26
CA ALA A 124 -12.58 17.65 45.50
C ALA A 124 -13.77 17.08 46.28
N GLU A 125 -14.14 15.82 46.04
CA GLU A 125 -15.18 15.13 46.80
C GLU A 125 -14.79 14.94 48.27
N LYS A 126 -13.55 14.53 48.55
CA LYS A 126 -13.03 14.44 49.93
C LYS A 126 -13.04 15.80 50.63
N GLN A 127 -12.55 16.84 49.96
CA GLN A 127 -12.58 18.21 50.50
C GLN A 127 -14.00 18.68 50.80
N ARG A 128 -14.96 18.39 49.92
CA ARG A 128 -16.37 18.69 50.16
C ARG A 128 -16.89 17.96 51.39
N ASP A 129 -16.57 16.68 51.53
CA ASP A 129 -17.04 15.87 52.66
C ASP A 129 -16.43 16.35 54.00
N ASP A 130 -15.14 16.74 53.99
CA ASP A 130 -14.48 17.35 55.15
C ASP A 130 -15.15 18.67 55.56
N VAL A 131 -15.44 19.56 54.60
CA VAL A 131 -16.14 20.82 54.85
C VAL A 131 -17.55 20.59 55.39
N ILE A 132 -18.26 19.58 54.90
CA ILE A 132 -19.59 19.22 55.41
C ILE A 132 -19.50 18.76 56.87
N ALA A 133 -18.49 17.96 57.21
CA ALA A 133 -18.26 17.51 58.59
C ALA A 133 -17.92 18.69 59.52
N GLU A 134 -17.02 19.58 59.10
CA GLU A 134 -16.68 20.79 59.86
C GLU A 134 -17.88 21.70 60.08
N ALA A 135 -18.72 21.88 59.05
CA ALA A 135 -19.94 22.68 59.16
C ALA A 135 -20.94 22.06 60.15
N ALA A 136 -21.05 20.73 60.20
CA ALA A 136 -21.89 20.03 61.17
C ALA A 136 -21.39 20.25 62.61
N GLU A 137 -20.09 20.12 62.86
CA GLU A 137 -19.50 20.38 64.18
C GLU A 137 -19.68 21.84 64.62
N GLN A 138 -19.49 22.79 63.69
CA GLN A 138 -19.69 24.20 63.99
C GLN A 138 -21.14 24.49 64.34
N LYS A 139 -22.08 23.85 63.66
CA LYS A 139 -23.51 23.98 63.96
C LYS A 139 -23.84 23.47 65.36
N GLU A 140 -23.33 22.31 65.76
CA GLU A 140 -23.54 21.79 67.13
C GLU A 140 -23.00 22.76 68.19
N LYS A 141 -21.78 23.29 68.00
CA LYS A 141 -21.20 24.31 68.90
C LYS A 141 -22.05 25.57 68.97
N LEU A 142 -22.65 25.97 67.85
CA LEU A 142 -23.51 27.16 67.77
C LEU A 142 -24.82 26.92 68.52
N ASP A 143 -25.43 25.74 68.38
CA ASP A 143 -26.63 25.33 69.10
C ASP A 143 -26.36 25.28 70.63
N GLU A 144 -25.21 24.75 71.06
CA GLU A 144 -24.77 24.77 72.47
C GLU A 144 -24.60 26.20 73.02
N LEU A 145 -23.94 27.09 72.26
CA LEU A 145 -23.77 28.48 72.67
C LEU A 145 -25.11 29.22 72.74
N GLN A 146 -26.03 28.97 71.82
CA GLN A 146 -27.37 29.54 71.86
C GLN A 146 -28.13 29.09 73.11
N ALA A 147 -28.04 27.82 73.49
CA ALA A 147 -28.65 27.32 74.72
C ALA A 147 -28.07 28.00 75.97
N LEU A 148 -26.75 28.16 76.05
CA LEU A 148 -26.08 28.86 77.16
C LEU A 148 -26.46 30.35 77.26
N VAL A 149 -26.68 31.02 76.12
CA VAL A 149 -27.15 32.41 76.09
C VAL A 149 -28.58 32.51 76.57
N ALA A 150 -29.47 31.62 76.11
CA ALA A 150 -30.86 31.59 76.56
C ALA A 150 -30.96 31.36 78.08
N GLU A 151 -30.17 30.44 78.64
CA GLU A 151 -30.13 30.20 80.08
C GLU A 151 -29.66 31.43 80.88
N LYS A 152 -28.69 32.19 80.36
CA LYS A 152 -28.20 33.41 80.99
C LYS A 152 -29.18 34.59 80.90
N ASP A 153 -29.93 34.70 79.82
CA ASP A 153 -30.96 35.73 79.69
C ASP A 153 -32.15 35.48 80.63
N ASP A 154 -32.51 34.22 80.90
CA ASP A 154 -33.49 33.85 81.92
C ASP A 154 -33.02 34.16 83.36
N GLN A 155 -31.71 34.24 83.60
CA GLN A 155 -31.11 34.60 84.89
C GLN A 155 -30.94 36.12 85.11
N LYS A 156 -31.32 36.98 84.16
CA LYS A 156 -31.23 38.44 84.35
C LYS A 156 -32.27 38.87 85.40
N PRO A 157 -31.85 39.50 86.52
CA PRO A 157 -32.79 39.86 87.57
C PRO A 157 -33.81 40.86 87.02
N LYS A 158 -35.09 40.59 87.26
CA LYS A 158 -36.15 41.59 87.15
C LYS A 158 -35.72 42.75 88.07
N GLN A 159 -35.19 43.82 87.48
CA GLN A 159 -35.03 45.07 88.20
C GLN A 159 -36.45 45.53 88.50
N ASP A 160 -36.91 45.17 89.70
CA ASP A 160 -38.10 45.73 90.30
C ASP A 160 -37.94 47.25 90.27
N GLY A 161 -38.66 47.89 89.35
CA GLY A 161 -38.85 49.32 89.31
C GLY A 161 -39.57 49.76 90.58
N LYS A 162 -38.80 50.03 91.63
CA LYS A 162 -39.22 50.90 92.73
C LYS A 162 -38.62 52.28 92.48
N LYS A 163 -39.46 53.18 91.97
CA LYS A 163 -39.72 54.52 92.53
C LYS A 163 -40.75 55.26 91.68
#